data_AF-A0A6A3GTI2-F1
#
_entry.id   AF-A0A6A3GTI2-F1
#
_cell.length_a   1.000
_cell.length_b   1.000
_cell.length_c   1.000
_cell.angle_alpha   90.00
_cell.angle_beta   90.00
_cell.angle_gamma   90.00
#
_symmetry.space_group_name_H-M   'P 1'
#
loop_
_entity.id
_entity.type
_entity.pdbx_description
1 polymer ?
#
loop_
_entity_poly.entity_id
_entity_poly.type
_entity_poly.pdbx_seq_one_letter_code
_entity_poly.pdbx_strand_id
1 'polypeptide(L)'
;MSSQASFLKHSPAEKRRVLEAHRAGRADWLTVAANNGISRSMAYRIANSGRVDDLPRGGARAGSVKVTQEVKDTLESYLNDNCTYTMET
;
A
#
# COMPACT_ATOMS: atom_id res chain seq x y z
N MET A 1 -12.20 -26.61 -18.29
CA MET A 1 -10.94 -26.35 -17.56
C MET A 1 -11.07 -25.03 -16.85
N SER A 2 -11.48 -25.04 -15.59
CA SER A 2 -11.64 -23.81 -14.80
C SER A 2 -10.27 -23.36 -14.29
N SER A 3 -9.61 -22.44 -14.98
CA SER A 3 -8.52 -21.68 -14.37
C SER A 3 -9.15 -20.65 -13.45
N GLN A 4 -9.39 -21.04 -12.20
CA GLN A 4 -9.54 -20.08 -11.12
C GLN A 4 -8.23 -19.30 -11.09
N ALA A 5 -8.23 -18.11 -11.69
CA ALA A 5 -7.15 -17.16 -11.56
C ALA A 5 -7.15 -16.73 -10.09
N SER A 6 -6.47 -17.52 -9.26
CA SER A 6 -6.01 -17.07 -7.97
C SER A 6 -5.17 -15.83 -8.27
N PHE A 7 -5.68 -14.67 -7.89
CA PHE A 7 -4.92 -13.42 -7.88
C PHE A 7 -3.83 -13.54 -6.81
N LEU A 8 -2.88 -14.45 -7.02
CA LEU A 8 -1.67 -14.56 -6.23
C LEU A 8 -0.94 -13.24 -6.39
N LYS A 9 -0.86 -12.49 -5.29
CA LYS A 9 -0.06 -11.27 -5.24
C LYS A 9 1.39 -11.68 -5.53
N HIS A 10 2.02 -11.01 -6.50
CA HIS A 10 3.44 -11.22 -6.77
C HIS A 10 4.24 -10.97 -5.51
N SER A 11 5.15 -11.89 -5.20
CA SER A 11 5.98 -11.76 -4.01
C SER A 11 6.89 -10.53 -4.14
N PRO A 12 7.28 -9.89 -3.03
CA PRO A 12 8.25 -8.80 -3.06
C PRO A 12 9.55 -9.19 -3.78
N ALA A 13 9.98 -10.45 -3.64
CA ALA A 13 11.16 -10.98 -4.33
C ALA A 13 11.00 -11.00 -5.86
N GLU A 14 9.84 -11.41 -6.40
CA GLU A 14 9.56 -11.37 -7.84
C GLU A 14 9.63 -9.94 -8.39
N LYS A 15 8.95 -9.00 -7.72
CA LYS A 15 8.96 -7.59 -8.11
C LYS A 15 10.37 -7.00 -8.00
N ARG A 16 11.16 -7.41 -7.01
CA ARG A 16 12.54 -6.93 -6.82
C ARG A 16 13.43 -7.37 -7.97
N ARG A 17 13.35 -8.62 -8.42
CA ARG A 17 14.12 -9.12 -9.58
C ARG A 17 13.87 -8.27 -10.83
N VAL A 18 12.62 -7.92 -11.09
CA VAL A 18 12.26 -7.04 -12.22
C VAL A 18 12.87 -5.65 -12.06
N LEU A 19 12.77 -5.05 -10.87
CA LEU A 19 13.32 -3.72 -10.66
C LEU A 19 14.84 -3.68 -10.79
N GLU A 20 15.54 -4.66 -10.21
CA GLU A 20 17.01 -4.70 -10.30
C GLU A 20 17.48 -4.94 -11.74
N ALA A 21 16.78 -5.78 -12.52
CA ALA A 21 17.08 -5.95 -13.94
C ALA A 21 16.89 -4.65 -14.73
N HIS A 22 15.83 -3.89 -14.44
CA HIS A 22 15.58 -2.58 -15.05
C HIS A 22 16.66 -1.56 -14.64
N ARG A 23 17.02 -1.48 -13.35
CA ARG A 23 18.07 -0.59 -12.84
C ARG A 23 19.45 -0.90 -13.43
N ALA A 24 19.73 -2.17 -13.70
CA ALA A 24 20.95 -2.61 -14.37
C ALA A 24 20.96 -2.29 -15.88
N GLY A 25 19.92 -1.65 -16.43
CA GLY A 25 19.85 -1.29 -17.85
C GLY A 25 19.75 -2.49 -18.79
N ARG A 26 19.36 -3.67 -18.27
CA ARG A 26 19.29 -4.89 -19.07
C ARG A 26 18.18 -4.81 -20.11
N ALA A 27 18.47 -5.16 -21.35
CA ALA A 27 17.48 -5.19 -22.43
C ALA A 27 16.36 -6.24 -22.21
N ASP A 28 16.63 -7.30 -21.44
CA ASP A 28 15.74 -8.45 -21.22
C ASP A 28 14.88 -8.37 -19.96
N TRP A 29 14.81 -7.21 -19.29
CA TRP A 29 14.09 -7.05 -18.02
C TRP A 29 12.58 -7.36 -18.12
N LEU A 30 11.97 -7.21 -19.31
CA LEU A 30 10.59 -7.64 -19.56
C LEU A 30 10.44 -9.17 -19.64
N THR A 31 11.46 -9.87 -20.13
CA THR A 31 11.53 -11.33 -20.09
C THR A 31 11.66 -11.81 -18.64
N VAL A 32 12.44 -11.11 -17.81
CA VAL A 32 12.50 -11.37 -16.37
C VAL A 32 11.11 -11.23 -15.75
N ALA A 33 10.33 -10.22 -16.12
CA ALA A 33 8.96 -10.07 -15.61
C ALA A 33 8.05 -11.24 -16.04
N ALA A 34 8.07 -11.63 -17.31
CA ALA A 34 7.27 -12.74 -17.83
C ALA A 34 7.59 -14.07 -17.10
N ASN A 35 8.87 -14.35 -16.87
CA ASN A 35 9.31 -15.54 -16.14
C ASN A 35 8.87 -15.56 -14.66
N ASN A 36 8.54 -14.39 -14.10
CA ASN A 36 8.00 -14.25 -12.74
C ASN A 36 6.46 -14.14 -12.73
N GLY A 37 5.80 -14.38 -13.87
CA GLY A 37 4.36 -14.23 -14.02
C GLY A 37 3.86 -12.78 -13.92
N ILE A 38 4.77 -11.81 -13.88
CA ILE A 38 4.43 -10.39 -13.76
C ILE A 38 3.99 -9.87 -15.13
N SER A 39 2.79 -9.31 -15.18
CA SER A 39 2.27 -8.72 -16.40
C SER A 39 3.13 -7.54 -16.87
N ARG A 40 3.17 -7.31 -18.19
CA ARG A 40 3.92 -6.20 -18.79
C ARG A 40 3.54 -4.84 -18.19
N SER A 41 2.25 -4.61 -17.93
CA SER A 41 1.77 -3.37 -17.31
C SER A 41 2.28 -3.20 -15.88
N MET A 42 2.30 -4.28 -15.09
CA MET A 42 2.87 -4.26 -13.74
C MET A 42 4.38 -4.04 -13.77
N ALA A 43 5.10 -4.63 -14.73
CA ALA A 43 6.53 -4.44 -14.90
C ALA A 43 6.89 -2.95 -15.14
N TYR A 44 6.18 -2.27 -16.04
CA TYR A 44 6.34 -0.82 -16.22
C TYR A 44 5.96 -0.03 -14.97
N ARG A 45 4.92 -0.43 -14.24
CA ARG A 45 4.54 0.22 -12.97
C ARG A 45 5.65 0.11 -11.93
N ILE A 46 6.28 -1.07 -11.81
CA ILE A 46 7.42 -1.30 -10.92
C ILE A 46 8.59 -0.42 -11.34
N ALA A 47 8.95 -0.41 -12.62
CA ALA A 47 10.04 0.40 -13.16
C ALA A 47 9.82 1.91 -12.91
N ASN A 48 8.63 2.42 -13.22
CA ASN A 48 8.28 3.82 -13.07
C ASN A 48 8.19 4.26 -11.60
N SER A 49 7.63 3.42 -10.72
CA SER A 49 7.53 3.74 -9.29
C SER A 49 8.85 3.57 -8.54
N GLY A 50 9.76 2.73 -9.04
CA GLY A 50 11.01 2.38 -8.36
C GLY A 50 10.81 1.59 -7.07
N ARG A 51 9.59 1.08 -6.80
CA ARG A 51 9.20 0.44 -5.55
C ARG A 51 8.72 -0.98 -5.79
N VAL A 52 8.82 -1.80 -4.75
CA VAL A 52 8.36 -3.20 -4.73
C VAL A 52 7.18 -3.39 -3.80
N ASP A 53 7.14 -2.58 -2.74
CA ASP A 53 6.11 -2.66 -1.72
C ASP A 53 4.76 -2.22 -2.24
N ASP A 54 3.72 -2.96 -1.84
CA ASP A 54 2.36 -2.53 -2.06
C ASP A 54 2.03 -1.43 -1.05
N LEU A 55 1.74 -0.24 -1.55
CA LEU A 55 1.30 0.86 -0.71
C LEU A 55 -0.07 0.53 -0.08
N PRO A 56 -0.31 0.96 1.18
CA PRO A 56 -1.62 0.83 1.79
C PRO A 56 -2.66 1.51 0.90
N ARG A 57 -3.80 0.85 0.72
CA ARG A 57 -4.93 1.37 -0.07
C ARG A 57 -6.00 1.90 0.87
N GLY A 58 -6.62 3.02 0.49
CA GLY A 58 -7.66 3.67 1.29
C GLY A 58 -7.08 4.56 2.40
N GLY A 59 -7.88 4.78 3.44
CA GLY A 59 -7.56 5.68 4.54
C GLY A 59 -8.34 7.00 4.49
N ALA A 60 -8.32 7.73 5.61
CA ALA A 60 -8.96 9.03 5.72
C ALA A 60 -7.98 10.14 5.31
N ARG A 61 -8.49 11.14 4.58
CA ARG A 61 -7.73 12.36 4.30
C ARG A 61 -7.74 13.25 5.53
N ALA A 62 -6.61 13.87 5.88
CA ALA A 62 -6.52 14.74 7.05
C ALA A 62 -7.61 15.83 7.07
N GLY A 63 -7.88 16.48 5.93
CA GLY A 63 -8.95 17.48 5.81
C GLY A 63 -10.39 16.95 5.86
N SER A 64 -10.58 15.63 5.95
CA SER A 64 -11.90 14.99 6.11
C SER A 64 -12.07 14.35 7.50
N VAL A 65 -11.02 14.31 8.32
CA VAL A 65 -11.07 13.76 9.67
C VAL A 65 -11.67 14.82 10.61
N LYS A 66 -12.82 14.49 11.21
CA LYS A 66 -13.49 15.37 12.19
C LYS A 66 -12.79 15.39 13.56
N VAL A 67 -12.22 14.26 13.97
CA VAL A 67 -11.55 14.09 15.26
C VAL A 67 -10.05 14.11 15.02
N THR A 68 -9.45 15.30 15.16
CA THR A 68 -7.99 15.44 15.10
C THR A 68 -7.35 14.86 16.36
N GLN A 69 -6.02 14.71 16.34
CA GLN A 69 -5.29 14.25 17.52
C GLN A 69 -5.49 15.21 18.70
N GLU A 70 -5.45 16.52 18.45
CA GLU A 70 -5.71 17.55 19.49
C GLU A 70 -7.10 17.43 20.11
N VAL A 71 -8.13 17.21 19.28
CA VAL A 71 -9.51 16.99 19.77
C VAL A 71 -9.59 15.72 20.61
N LYS A 72 -8.91 14.66 20.18
CA LYS A 72 -8.85 13.40 20.93
C LYS A 72 -8.16 13.58 22.27
N ASP A 73 -7.00 14.22 22.31
CA ASP A 73 -6.22 14.46 23.54
C ASP A 73 -7.02 15.33 24.53
N THR A 74 -7.73 16.35 24.02
CA THR A 74 -8.61 17.18 24.84
C THR A 74 -9.78 16.37 25.42
N LEU A 75 -10.41 15.51 24.61
CA LEU A 75 -11.49 14.65 25.06
C LEU A 75 -11.00 13.63 26.11
N GLU A 76 -9.81 13.07 25.93
CA GLU A 76 -9.19 12.16 26.90
C GLU A 76 -8.90 12.88 28.23
N SER A 77 -8.45 14.13 28.20
CA SER A 77 -8.27 14.93 29.43
C SER A 77 -9.58 15.07 30.21
N TYR A 78 -10.68 15.42 29.55
CA TYR A 78 -11.98 15.56 30.24
C TYR A 78 -12.43 14.26 30.90
N LEU A 79 -12.24 13.12 30.24
CA LEU A 79 -12.62 11.82 30.79
C LEU A 79 -11.69 11.35 31.91
N ASN A 80 -10.41 11.72 31.86
CA ASN A 80 -9.46 11.46 32.93
C ASN A 80 -9.76 12.30 34.17
N ASP A 81 -10.20 13.55 33.98
CA ASP A 81 -10.62 14.44 35.07
C ASP A 81 -11.93 13.97 35.69
N ASN A 82 -12.92 13.61 34.86
CA ASN A 82 -14.17 13.01 35.32
C ASN A 82 -14.74 12.01 34.29
N CYS A 83 -14.71 10.74 34.68
CA CYS A 83 -15.18 9.64 33.83
C CYS A 83 -16.71 9.56 33.69
N THR A 84 -17.48 10.40 34.39
CA THR A 84 -18.95 10.44 34.26
C THR A 84 -19.44 11.41 33.18
N TYR A 85 -18.55 12.16 32.53
CA TYR A 85 -18.95 13.08 31.47
C TYR A 85 -19.48 12.34 30.24
N THR A 86 -20.54 12.88 29.65
CA THR A 86 -21.17 12.36 28.43
C THR A 86 -21.43 13.48 27.45
N MET A 87 -21.50 13.16 26.16
CA MET A 87 -21.91 14.13 25.14
C MET A 87 -23.42 14.39 25.26
N GLU A 88 -23.83 15.63 25.01
CA GLU A 88 -25.25 15.97 24.88
C GLU A 88 -25.82 15.29 23.62
N THR A 89 -27.05 14.79 23.72
CA THR A 89 -27.79 14.13 22.63
C THR A 89 -28.58 15.10 21.77
#